data_AF-A0A5N8Z713-F1
#
_entry.id   AF-A0A5N8Z713-F1
#
_cell.length_a   1.000
_cell.length_b   1.000
_cell.length_c   1.000
_cell.angle_alpha   90.00
_cell.angle_beta   90.00
_cell.angle_gamma   90.00
#
_symmetry.space_group_name_H-M   'P 1'
#
loop_
_entity.id
_entity.type
_entity.pdbx_description
1 polymer ?
#
loop_
_entity_poly.entity_id
_entity_poly.type
_entity_poly.pdbx_seq_one_letter_code
_entity_poly.pdbx_strand_id
1 'polypeptide(L)'
;MSKKPYELEDWHKLFSNAPYEKHLDLLIVLGIIYRSSEGEEALRNIDLSGDSVILARLMGNNESFAEAFDGIDVERLFYTYFSDEKYEEMLFEEWDLDIWAKTGLNNYNVLAKWKDLFKLFPISQDLKKDLPEGNFTVYRAGSPEGISWTTNRGIAMWFWSKNKLLNSEPKYNRFLSLSVTKEDVLFYNNKKGQNEVVLIPNEIKVKIIPYKEFKNYEQIKPEYGF
;
A
#
# COMPACT_ATOMS: atom_id res chain seq x y z
N MET A 1 -31.65 10.85 14.72
CA MET A 1 -30.78 11.01 15.90
C MET A 1 -29.46 11.54 15.39
N SER A 2 -28.90 12.62 15.94
CA SER A 2 -27.54 13.05 15.57
C SER A 2 -26.58 11.94 16.01
N LYS A 3 -26.09 11.16 15.04
CA LYS A 3 -25.13 10.10 15.31
C LYS A 3 -23.76 10.75 15.37
N LYS A 4 -23.10 10.67 16.54
CA LYS A 4 -21.74 11.19 16.74
C LYS A 4 -20.77 10.46 15.80
N PRO A 5 -19.72 11.12 15.26
CA PRO A 5 -18.71 10.50 14.39
C PRO A 5 -18.02 9.29 15.03
N TYR A 6 -17.35 8.45 14.25
CA TYR A 6 -16.55 7.36 14.80
C TYR A 6 -15.38 7.94 15.60
N GLU A 7 -15.32 7.60 16.88
CA GLU A 7 -14.12 7.80 17.69
C GLU A 7 -13.12 6.67 17.39
N LEU A 8 -11.85 6.88 17.71
CA LEU A 8 -10.78 5.92 17.39
C LEU A 8 -11.09 4.49 17.88
N GLU A 9 -11.59 4.35 19.12
CA GLU A 9 -11.97 3.03 19.66
C GLU A 9 -13.10 2.36 18.88
N ASP A 10 -14.08 3.15 18.43
CA ASP A 10 -15.21 2.63 17.67
C ASP A 10 -14.82 2.28 16.24
N TRP A 11 -13.88 3.05 15.67
CA TRP A 11 -13.25 2.72 14.40
C TRP A 11 -12.48 1.41 14.49
N HIS A 12 -11.61 1.24 15.49
CA HIS A 12 -10.88 -0.02 15.68
C HIS A 12 -11.82 -1.22 15.87
N LYS A 13 -12.91 -1.05 16.62
CA LYS A 13 -13.95 -2.10 16.77
C LYS A 13 -14.65 -2.40 15.45
N LEU A 14 -15.06 -1.38 14.70
CA LEU A 14 -15.68 -1.53 13.38
C LEU A 14 -14.75 -2.31 12.45
N PHE A 15 -13.50 -1.86 12.37
CA PHE A 15 -12.49 -2.39 11.49
C PHE A 15 -12.15 -3.84 11.85
N SER A 16 -11.95 -4.14 13.13
CA SER A 16 -11.66 -5.50 13.62
C SER A 16 -12.81 -6.49 13.39
N ASN A 17 -14.06 -6.01 13.39
CA ASN A 17 -15.25 -6.84 13.18
C ASN A 17 -15.64 -6.98 11.70
N ALA A 18 -15.16 -6.07 10.84
CA ALA A 18 -15.42 -6.14 9.41
C ALA A 18 -14.67 -7.34 8.78
N PRO A 19 -15.25 -8.00 7.76
CA PRO A 19 -14.51 -8.97 6.96
C PRO A 19 -13.24 -8.33 6.41
N TYR A 20 -12.13 -9.06 6.41
CA TYR A 20 -10.85 -8.49 6.01
C TYR A 20 -10.86 -7.93 4.57
N GLU A 21 -11.60 -8.56 3.68
CA GLU A 21 -11.73 -8.13 2.28
C GLU A 21 -12.31 -6.70 2.18
N LYS A 22 -13.00 -6.24 3.23
CA LYS A 22 -13.59 -4.90 3.35
C LYS A 22 -12.66 -3.87 4.02
N HIS A 23 -11.53 -4.29 4.58
CA HIS A 23 -10.60 -3.39 5.28
C HIS A 23 -10.05 -2.31 4.34
N LEU A 24 -9.57 -2.72 3.17
CA LEU A 24 -9.09 -1.76 2.15
C LEU A 24 -10.22 -0.90 1.60
N ASP A 25 -11.43 -1.45 1.43
CA ASP A 25 -12.60 -0.67 0.96
C ASP A 25 -12.97 0.42 1.97
N LEU A 26 -12.97 0.08 3.27
CA LEU A 26 -13.21 1.01 4.37
C LEU A 26 -12.16 2.13 4.40
N LEU A 27 -10.87 1.78 4.27
CA LEU A 27 -9.80 2.77 4.19
C LEU A 27 -9.93 3.65 2.94
N ILE A 28 -10.28 3.10 1.78
CA ILE A 28 -10.49 3.88 0.55
C ILE A 28 -11.61 4.89 0.75
N VAL A 29 -12.76 4.46 1.29
CA VAL A 29 -13.87 5.37 1.58
C VAL A 29 -13.43 6.48 2.52
N LEU A 30 -12.73 6.13 3.60
CA LEU A 30 -12.24 7.09 4.58
C LEU A 30 -11.25 8.09 3.94
N GLY A 31 -10.35 7.61 3.08
CA GLY A 31 -9.43 8.45 2.32
C GLY A 31 -10.14 9.38 1.34
N ILE A 32 -11.20 8.90 0.66
CA ILE A 32 -12.03 9.75 -0.22
C ILE A 32 -12.73 10.85 0.59
N ILE A 33 -13.27 10.53 1.78
CA ILE A 33 -13.89 11.51 2.69
C ILE A 33 -12.86 12.56 3.10
N TYR A 34 -11.68 12.12 3.54
CA TYR A 34 -10.57 13.00 3.91
C TYR A 34 -10.22 13.96 2.77
N ARG A 35 -9.97 13.46 1.55
CA ARG A 35 -9.61 14.31 0.39
C ARG A 35 -10.74 15.21 -0.07
N SER A 36 -12.00 14.78 0.08
CA SER A 36 -13.16 15.62 -0.20
C SER A 36 -13.26 16.80 0.76
N SER A 37 -12.80 16.64 2.02
CA SER A 37 -12.77 17.73 3.01
C SER A 37 -11.76 18.83 2.68
N GLU A 38 -10.74 18.52 1.86
CA GLU A 38 -9.77 19.48 1.32
C GLU A 38 -10.32 20.25 0.09
N GLY A 39 -11.50 19.88 -0.42
CA GLY A 39 -12.20 20.51 -1.54
C GLY A 39 -12.36 19.62 -2.77
N GLU A 40 -13.30 19.96 -3.66
CA GLU A 40 -13.62 19.13 -4.84
C GLU A 40 -12.42 18.92 -5.78
N GLU A 41 -11.55 19.92 -5.93
CA GLU A 41 -10.37 19.83 -6.80
C GLU A 41 -9.34 18.82 -6.25
N ALA A 42 -9.22 18.69 -4.92
CA ALA A 42 -8.29 17.77 -4.29
C ALA A 42 -8.61 16.32 -4.66
N LEU A 43 -9.90 15.94 -4.67
CA LEU A 43 -10.33 14.61 -5.10
C LEU A 43 -10.25 14.43 -6.63
N ARG A 44 -10.64 15.44 -7.42
CA ARG A 44 -10.62 15.35 -8.90
C ARG A 44 -9.21 15.14 -9.47
N ASN A 45 -8.19 15.65 -8.78
CA ASN A 45 -6.80 15.49 -9.19
C ASN A 45 -6.22 14.11 -8.83
N ILE A 46 -6.96 13.27 -8.10
CA ILE A 46 -6.56 11.90 -7.76
C ILE A 46 -7.04 10.97 -8.86
N ASP A 47 -6.10 10.41 -9.61
CA ASP A 47 -6.36 9.39 -10.60
C ASP A 47 -6.64 8.03 -9.93
N LEU A 48 -7.85 7.85 -9.41
CA LEU A 48 -8.33 6.59 -8.83
C LEU A 48 -8.59 5.55 -9.92
N SER A 49 -8.47 4.26 -9.57
CA SER A 49 -8.60 3.16 -10.52
C SER A 49 -9.42 1.99 -9.96
N GLY A 50 -9.87 1.10 -10.86
CA GLY A 50 -10.55 -0.15 -10.49
C GLY A 50 -11.72 0.04 -9.52
N ASP A 51 -11.71 -0.75 -8.44
CA ASP A 51 -12.75 -0.74 -7.40
C ASP A 51 -12.88 0.62 -6.70
N SER A 52 -11.80 1.39 -6.56
CA SER A 52 -11.84 2.71 -5.92
C SER A 52 -12.76 3.69 -6.65
N VAL A 53 -12.82 3.61 -7.99
CA VAL A 53 -13.74 4.41 -8.81
C VAL A 53 -15.19 3.98 -8.58
N ILE A 54 -15.43 2.68 -8.40
CA ILE A 54 -16.77 2.14 -8.11
C ILE A 54 -17.22 2.63 -6.72
N LEU A 55 -16.34 2.56 -5.72
CA LEU A 55 -16.62 3.05 -4.36
C LEU A 55 -16.93 4.55 -4.36
N ALA A 56 -16.13 5.37 -5.04
CA ALA A 56 -16.38 6.81 -5.16
C ALA A 56 -17.76 7.12 -5.80
N ARG A 57 -18.16 6.34 -6.81
CA ARG A 57 -19.49 6.47 -7.43
C ARG A 57 -20.62 6.02 -6.50
N LEU A 58 -20.43 4.90 -5.80
CA LEU A 58 -21.40 4.40 -4.82
C LEU A 58 -21.65 5.44 -3.73
N MET A 59 -20.61 6.13 -3.25
CA MET A 59 -20.76 7.21 -2.26
C MET A 59 -21.66 8.36 -2.74
N GLY A 60 -21.86 8.53 -4.05
CA GLY A 60 -22.82 9.47 -4.63
C GLY A 60 -24.28 8.97 -4.63
N ASN A 61 -24.51 7.70 -4.28
CA ASN A 61 -25.82 7.07 -4.17
C ASN A 61 -25.97 6.39 -2.80
N ASN A 62 -26.59 7.11 -1.86
CA ASN A 62 -26.71 6.69 -0.45
C ASN A 62 -27.34 5.31 -0.26
N GLU A 63 -28.34 4.93 -1.06
CA GLU A 63 -29.02 3.64 -0.92
C GLU A 63 -28.09 2.48 -1.31
N SER A 64 -27.46 2.58 -2.48
CA SER A 64 -26.50 1.56 -2.95
C SER A 64 -25.25 1.49 -2.09
N PHE A 65 -24.80 2.62 -1.54
CA PHE A 65 -23.68 2.64 -0.62
C PHE A 65 -24.00 1.95 0.70
N ALA A 66 -25.18 2.25 1.28
CA ALA A 66 -25.64 1.60 2.51
C ALA A 66 -25.80 0.08 2.33
N GLU A 67 -26.28 -0.37 1.16
CA GLU A 67 -26.36 -1.80 0.83
C GLU A 67 -24.97 -2.45 0.72
N ALA A 68 -24.01 -1.80 0.05
CA ALA A 68 -22.65 -2.33 -0.14
C ALA A 68 -21.81 -2.41 1.16
N PHE A 69 -22.20 -1.61 2.15
CA PHE A 69 -21.60 -1.51 3.48
C PHE A 69 -22.63 -1.85 4.58
N ASP A 70 -23.48 -2.86 4.34
CA ASP A 70 -24.45 -3.33 5.34
C ASP A 70 -23.75 -3.65 6.68
N GLY A 71 -24.40 -3.27 7.79
CA GLY A 71 -23.83 -3.35 9.14
C GLY A 71 -22.85 -2.23 9.50
N ILE A 72 -22.54 -1.30 8.59
CA ILE A 72 -21.72 -0.11 8.87
C ILE A 72 -22.61 1.14 8.91
N ASP A 73 -22.37 2.01 9.89
CA ASP A 73 -23.10 3.26 10.01
C ASP A 73 -22.52 4.30 9.04
N VAL A 74 -22.98 4.27 7.80
CA VAL A 74 -22.46 5.12 6.71
C VAL A 74 -22.60 6.62 7.01
N GLU A 75 -23.68 7.03 7.69
CA GLU A 75 -23.86 8.43 8.10
C GLU A 75 -22.77 8.84 9.08
N ARG A 76 -22.48 8.01 10.09
CA ARG A 76 -21.39 8.23 11.05
C ARG A 76 -20.03 8.30 10.35
N LEU A 77 -19.81 7.47 9.34
CA LEU A 77 -18.58 7.42 8.55
C LEU A 77 -18.29 8.76 7.86
N PHE A 78 -19.29 9.36 7.21
CA PHE A 78 -19.13 10.65 6.52
C PHE A 78 -18.77 11.83 7.44
N TYR A 79 -19.07 11.75 8.74
CA TYR A 79 -18.70 12.77 9.71
C TYR A 79 -17.40 12.46 10.47
N THR A 80 -16.75 11.34 10.18
CA THR A 80 -15.54 10.90 10.88
C THR A 80 -14.30 11.57 10.31
N TYR A 81 -13.48 12.14 11.21
CA TYR A 81 -12.21 12.75 10.87
C TYR A 81 -11.15 12.38 11.91
N PHE A 82 -9.93 12.08 11.46
CA PHE A 82 -8.78 11.80 12.31
C PHE A 82 -7.62 12.77 11.99
N SER A 83 -6.58 12.80 12.83
CA SER A 83 -5.36 13.53 12.46
C SER A 83 -4.60 12.82 11.35
N ASP A 84 -3.78 13.54 10.58
CA ASP A 84 -2.90 12.99 9.54
C ASP A 84 -2.05 11.83 10.06
N GLU A 85 -1.48 12.00 11.27
CA GLU A 85 -0.72 10.97 11.97
C GLU A 85 -1.53 9.68 12.16
N LYS A 86 -2.82 9.79 12.49
CA LYS A 86 -3.69 8.62 12.67
C LYS A 86 -4.11 7.99 11.36
N TYR A 87 -4.34 8.78 10.31
CA TYR A 87 -4.54 8.24 8.97
C TYR A 87 -3.31 7.42 8.53
N GLU A 88 -2.12 7.99 8.70
CA GLU A 88 -0.85 7.36 8.38
C GLU A 88 -0.65 6.04 9.18
N GLU A 89 -0.89 6.05 10.49
CA GLU A 89 -0.82 4.85 11.34
C GLU A 89 -1.74 3.73 10.84
N MET A 90 -3.02 4.03 10.57
CA MET A 90 -3.98 3.03 10.08
C MET A 90 -3.59 2.43 8.74
N LEU A 91 -3.07 3.25 7.82
CA LEU A 91 -2.56 2.78 6.53
C LEU A 91 -1.39 1.81 6.72
N PHE A 92 -0.46 2.10 7.63
CA PHE A 92 0.71 1.27 7.86
C PHE A 92 0.41 -0.02 8.60
N GLU A 93 -0.51 0.00 9.56
CA GLU A 93 -0.97 -1.22 10.23
C GLU A 93 -1.50 -2.22 9.20
N GLU A 94 -2.37 -1.76 8.29
CA GLU A 94 -2.88 -2.61 7.21
C GLU A 94 -1.81 -3.03 6.21
N TRP A 95 -0.89 -2.13 5.85
CA TRP A 95 0.21 -2.47 4.95
C TRP A 95 1.08 -3.58 5.55
N ASP A 96 1.43 -3.46 6.82
CA ASP A 96 2.22 -4.45 7.52
C ASP A 96 1.49 -5.79 7.62
N LEU A 97 0.17 -5.79 7.86
CA LEU A 97 -0.65 -7.00 7.89
C LEU A 97 -0.76 -7.67 6.51
N ASP A 98 -1.01 -6.93 5.45
CA ASP A 98 -1.21 -7.47 4.10
C ASP A 98 0.09 -8.04 3.51
N ILE A 99 1.21 -7.33 3.65
CA ILE A 99 2.49 -7.80 3.13
C ILE A 99 3.03 -8.99 3.94
N TRP A 100 2.82 -9.00 5.27
CA TRP A 100 3.54 -9.91 6.16
C TRP A 100 2.71 -10.98 6.84
N ALA A 101 1.48 -10.68 7.24
CA ALA A 101 0.61 -11.67 7.89
C ALA A 101 -0.10 -12.58 6.88
N LYS A 102 -0.24 -12.14 5.62
CA LYS A 102 -1.06 -12.83 4.61
C LYS A 102 -0.28 -13.23 3.37
N THR A 103 0.63 -14.19 3.52
CA THR A 103 1.24 -14.95 2.41
C THR A 103 1.38 -14.11 1.12
N GLY A 104 2.15 -13.00 1.14
CA GLY A 104 2.10 -11.85 0.18
C GLY A 104 2.18 -12.12 -1.34
N LEU A 105 2.14 -13.39 -1.74
CA LEU A 105 1.91 -13.90 -3.07
C LEU A 105 0.57 -13.47 -3.71
N ASN A 106 -0.46 -13.08 -2.94
CA ASN A 106 -1.77 -12.68 -3.48
C ASN A 106 -1.99 -11.17 -3.60
N ASN A 107 -1.01 -10.35 -3.21
CA ASN A 107 -1.16 -8.88 -3.13
C ASN A 107 -1.32 -8.24 -4.51
N TYR A 108 -0.99 -8.96 -5.58
CA TYR A 108 -1.26 -8.52 -6.95
C TYR A 108 -2.76 -8.30 -7.22
N ASN A 109 -3.66 -9.03 -6.55
CA ASN A 109 -5.11 -8.87 -6.73
C ASN A 109 -5.64 -7.53 -6.21
N VAL A 110 -4.98 -6.95 -5.20
CA VAL A 110 -5.39 -5.71 -4.53
C VAL A 110 -4.40 -4.56 -4.76
N LEU A 111 -3.43 -4.75 -5.66
CA LEU A 111 -2.38 -3.77 -5.93
C LEU A 111 -2.93 -2.41 -6.37
N ALA A 112 -4.01 -2.39 -7.14
CA ALA A 112 -4.67 -1.14 -7.54
C ALA A 112 -5.23 -0.37 -6.34
N LYS A 113 -5.85 -1.07 -5.38
CA LYS A 113 -6.36 -0.47 -4.13
C LYS A 113 -5.23 0.14 -3.32
N TRP A 114 -4.11 -0.57 -3.19
CA TRP A 114 -2.92 -0.02 -2.51
C TRP A 114 -2.38 1.24 -3.18
N LYS A 115 -2.24 1.23 -4.51
CA LYS A 115 -1.80 2.42 -5.26
C LYS A 115 -2.73 3.61 -5.02
N ASP A 116 -4.03 3.38 -4.91
CA ASP A 116 -5.00 4.44 -4.65
C ASP A 116 -4.99 4.92 -3.20
N LEU A 117 -4.87 4.01 -2.22
CA LEU A 117 -4.71 4.36 -0.80
C LEU A 117 -3.51 5.30 -0.57
N PHE A 118 -2.37 5.01 -1.20
CA PHE A 118 -1.19 5.88 -1.10
C PHE A 118 -1.35 7.26 -1.76
N LYS A 119 -2.34 7.44 -2.64
CA LYS A 119 -2.69 8.77 -3.19
C LYS A 119 -3.71 9.51 -2.32
N LEU A 120 -4.51 8.77 -1.56
CA LEU A 120 -5.60 9.29 -0.73
C LEU A 120 -5.12 9.72 0.66
N PHE A 121 -4.18 8.97 1.24
CA PHE A 121 -3.73 9.18 2.62
C PHE A 121 -2.55 10.16 2.69
N PRO A 122 -2.49 11.00 3.75
CA PRO A 122 -1.29 11.76 4.04
C PRO A 122 -0.16 10.80 4.43
N ILE A 123 1.05 11.07 3.94
CA ILE A 123 2.26 10.31 4.27
C ILE A 123 3.38 11.30 4.58
N SER A 124 3.89 11.24 5.81
CA SER A 124 4.94 12.12 6.30
C SER A 124 6.25 11.97 5.52
N GLN A 125 6.88 13.11 5.22
CA GLN A 125 8.21 13.11 4.58
C GLN A 125 9.30 12.59 5.52
N ASP A 126 9.08 12.60 6.84
CA ASP A 126 10.04 12.07 7.82
C ASP A 126 10.28 10.56 7.63
N LEU A 127 9.32 9.85 7.03
CA LEU A 127 9.47 8.44 6.68
C LEU A 127 10.50 8.17 5.58
N LYS A 128 11.02 9.22 4.94
CA LYS A 128 12.02 9.13 3.87
C LYS A 128 13.38 9.66 4.31
N LYS A 129 13.51 10.12 5.56
CA LYS A 129 14.70 10.80 6.06
C LYS A 129 15.98 9.95 5.92
N ASP A 130 15.85 8.64 6.12
CA ASP A 130 16.97 7.69 6.11
C ASP A 130 17.35 7.19 4.70
N LEU A 131 16.65 7.66 3.66
CA LEU A 131 17.01 7.35 2.28
C LEU A 131 18.26 8.13 1.82
N PRO A 132 18.99 7.63 0.81
CA PRO A 132 20.08 8.37 0.20
C PRO A 132 19.61 9.67 -0.47
N GLU A 133 20.45 10.70 -0.44
CA GLU A 133 20.26 11.89 -1.28
C GLU A 133 20.59 11.61 -2.74
N GLY A 134 19.91 12.29 -3.66
CA GLY A 134 20.10 12.12 -5.10
C GLY A 134 19.56 10.78 -5.63
N ASN A 135 20.16 10.31 -6.73
CA ASN A 135 19.74 9.06 -7.37
C ASN A 135 20.31 7.83 -6.66
N PHE A 136 19.44 6.88 -6.33
CA PHE A 136 19.81 5.56 -5.83
C PHE A 136 19.06 4.45 -6.56
N THR A 137 19.57 3.22 -6.46
CA THR A 137 18.94 2.05 -7.09
C THR A 137 18.21 1.23 -6.05
N VAL A 138 16.98 0.85 -6.37
CA VAL A 138 16.21 -0.14 -5.62
C VAL A 138 16.06 -1.42 -6.44
N TYR A 139 15.85 -2.53 -5.74
CA TYR A 139 15.79 -3.88 -6.27
C TYR A 139 14.54 -4.60 -5.77
N ARG A 140 14.08 -5.60 -6.51
CA ARG A 140 13.03 -6.51 -6.03
C ARG A 140 13.02 -7.83 -6.80
N ALA A 141 12.41 -8.82 -6.18
CA ALA A 141 11.91 -10.01 -6.85
C ALA A 141 10.40 -9.87 -7.05
N GLY A 142 9.91 -9.91 -8.28
CA GLY A 142 8.48 -9.71 -8.54
C GLY A 142 8.15 -9.38 -10.00
N SER A 143 7.05 -8.66 -10.18
CA SER A 143 6.55 -8.16 -11.47
C SER A 143 6.63 -6.62 -11.55
N PRO A 144 6.98 -5.99 -12.69
CA PRO A 144 7.27 -4.55 -12.78
C PRO A 144 6.32 -3.57 -12.07
N GLU A 145 5.03 -3.89 -12.03
CA GLU A 145 3.95 -3.08 -11.46
C GLU A 145 3.93 -2.97 -9.93
N GLY A 146 4.56 -3.92 -9.22
CA GLY A 146 4.53 -3.97 -7.76
C GLY A 146 5.30 -2.85 -7.07
N ILE A 147 4.88 -2.54 -5.85
CA ILE A 147 5.20 -1.27 -5.19
C ILE A 147 6.17 -1.40 -4.02
N SER A 148 6.45 -2.61 -3.52
CA SER A 148 7.46 -2.87 -2.49
C SER A 148 8.81 -3.26 -3.12
N TRP A 149 9.83 -2.47 -2.82
CA TRP A 149 11.20 -2.61 -3.28
C TRP A 149 12.17 -2.61 -2.09
N THR A 150 13.45 -2.90 -2.32
CA THR A 150 14.50 -2.80 -1.28
C THR A 150 15.73 -2.08 -1.84
N THR A 151 16.42 -1.30 -1.02
CA THR A 151 17.74 -0.76 -1.39
C THR A 151 18.85 -1.82 -1.40
N ASN A 152 18.57 -3.04 -0.92
CA ASN A 152 19.57 -4.10 -0.78
C ASN A 152 19.34 -5.25 -1.79
N ARG A 153 20.27 -5.39 -2.74
CA ARG A 153 20.23 -6.48 -3.75
C ARG A 153 20.21 -7.88 -3.15
N GLY A 154 20.84 -8.11 -1.99
CA GLY A 154 20.89 -9.42 -1.35
C GLY A 154 19.56 -9.81 -0.72
N ILE A 155 18.80 -8.82 -0.24
CA ILE A 155 17.43 -9.01 0.24
C ILE A 155 16.51 -9.34 -0.94
N ALA A 156 16.61 -8.60 -2.06
CA ALA A 156 15.88 -8.93 -3.28
C ALA A 156 16.21 -10.35 -3.79
N MET A 157 17.48 -10.77 -3.71
CA MET A 157 17.89 -12.14 -4.06
C MET A 157 17.26 -13.19 -3.14
N TRP A 158 17.19 -12.92 -1.84
CA TRP A 158 16.54 -13.79 -0.89
C TRP A 158 15.04 -14.00 -1.23
N PHE A 159 14.31 -12.93 -1.54
CA PHE A 159 12.91 -13.05 -1.99
C PHE A 159 12.80 -13.80 -3.32
N TRP A 160 13.70 -13.56 -4.26
CA TRP A 160 13.69 -14.26 -5.55
C TRP A 160 13.82 -15.78 -5.36
N SER A 161 14.76 -16.19 -4.51
CA SER A 161 14.97 -17.59 -4.12
C SER A 161 13.77 -18.15 -3.38
N LYS A 162 13.18 -17.42 -2.43
CA LYS A 162 11.96 -17.82 -1.70
C LYS A 162 10.77 -18.03 -2.64
N ASN A 163 10.49 -17.08 -3.53
CA ASN A 163 9.38 -17.15 -4.47
C ASN A 163 9.53 -18.32 -5.45
N LYS A 164 10.77 -18.64 -5.83
CA LYS A 164 11.07 -19.83 -6.64
C LYS A 164 10.71 -21.13 -5.91
N LEU A 165 10.99 -21.22 -4.60
CA LEU A 165 10.59 -22.38 -3.78
C LEU A 165 9.07 -22.49 -3.64
N LEU A 166 8.35 -21.38 -3.71
CA LEU A 166 6.89 -21.30 -3.68
C LEU A 166 6.24 -21.50 -5.06
N ASN A 167 7.01 -21.90 -6.08
CA ASN A 167 6.57 -22.11 -7.46
C ASN A 167 5.82 -20.91 -8.07
N SER A 168 6.20 -19.69 -7.70
CA SER A 168 5.64 -18.49 -8.32
C SER A 168 5.87 -18.48 -9.83
N GLU A 169 4.88 -18.04 -10.60
CA GLU A 169 5.02 -17.97 -12.06
C GLU A 169 6.20 -17.06 -12.45
N PRO A 170 6.95 -17.36 -13.53
CA PRO A 170 8.13 -16.59 -13.91
C PRO A 170 7.88 -15.08 -14.10
N LYS A 171 6.69 -14.68 -14.56
CA LYS A 171 6.32 -13.26 -14.70
C LYS A 171 6.20 -12.53 -13.36
N TYR A 172 5.93 -13.25 -12.28
CA TYR A 172 5.79 -12.74 -10.91
C TYR A 172 7.05 -12.96 -10.06
N ASN A 173 8.14 -13.46 -10.65
CA ASN A 173 9.42 -13.65 -9.95
C ASN A 173 10.63 -13.26 -10.82
N ARG A 174 10.58 -12.06 -11.40
CA ARG A 174 11.72 -11.45 -12.09
C ARG A 174 12.61 -10.73 -11.09
N PHE A 175 13.92 -10.72 -11.33
CA PHE A 175 14.82 -9.85 -10.59
C PHE A 175 14.86 -8.50 -11.28
N LEU A 176 14.45 -7.44 -10.56
CA LEU A 176 14.20 -6.12 -11.13
C LEU A 176 15.08 -5.07 -10.45
N SER A 177 15.38 -3.99 -11.17
CA SER A 177 15.97 -2.77 -10.61
C SER A 177 15.29 -1.52 -11.15
N LEU A 178 15.33 -0.46 -10.36
CA LEU A 178 14.80 0.86 -10.71
C LEU A 178 15.69 1.95 -10.09
N SER A 179 16.05 2.97 -10.88
CA SER A 179 16.74 4.16 -10.38
C SER A 179 15.69 5.18 -9.96
N VAL A 180 15.83 5.69 -8.74
CA VAL A 180 14.84 6.57 -8.09
C VAL A 180 15.53 7.67 -7.29
N THR A 181 14.75 8.68 -6.92
CA THR A 181 15.07 9.76 -5.99
C THR A 181 14.17 9.65 -4.75
N LYS A 182 14.40 10.48 -3.72
CA LYS A 182 13.52 10.51 -2.53
C LYS A 182 12.09 10.91 -2.89
N GLU A 183 11.94 11.77 -3.88
CA GLU A 183 10.68 12.30 -4.37
C GLU A 183 9.82 11.21 -5.04
N ASP A 184 10.45 10.20 -5.64
CA ASP A 184 9.76 9.05 -6.23
C ASP A 184 9.21 8.07 -5.17
N VAL A 185 9.69 8.15 -3.92
CA VAL A 185 9.35 7.21 -2.84
C VAL A 185 8.13 7.70 -2.07
N LEU A 186 7.23 6.78 -1.69
CA LEU A 186 6.11 7.06 -0.78
C LEU A 186 6.56 7.02 0.67
N PHE A 187 7.23 5.96 1.09
CA PHE A 187 7.85 5.84 2.42
C PHE A 187 8.99 4.80 2.40
N TYR A 188 9.84 4.87 3.42
CA TYR A 188 10.86 3.87 3.71
C TYR A 188 10.53 3.15 5.02
N ASN A 189 10.61 1.81 5.01
CA ASN A 189 10.33 0.97 6.16
C ASN A 189 11.48 0.00 6.42
N ASN A 190 12.09 0.10 7.60
CA ASN A 190 13.14 -0.82 8.01
C ASN A 190 12.86 -1.53 9.33
N LYS A 191 11.61 -1.53 9.81
CA LYS A 191 11.23 -2.19 11.07
C LYS A 191 11.59 -3.68 11.11
N LYS A 192 11.73 -4.33 9.94
CA LYS A 192 12.02 -5.75 9.76
C LYS A 192 13.38 -6.03 9.08
N GLY A 193 14.29 -5.05 9.07
CA GLY A 193 15.64 -5.19 8.47
C GLY A 193 15.63 -5.40 6.96
N GLN A 194 14.62 -4.88 6.25
CA GLN A 194 14.41 -5.11 4.82
C GLN A 194 14.90 -3.98 3.92
N ASN A 195 15.18 -2.83 4.52
CA ASN A 195 15.39 -1.58 3.79
C ASN A 195 14.29 -1.37 2.73
N GLU A 196 13.03 -1.58 3.12
CA GLU A 196 11.89 -1.53 2.21
C GLU A 196 11.66 -0.10 1.74
N VAL A 197 11.53 0.05 0.42
CA VAL A 197 11.19 1.29 -0.25
C VAL A 197 9.87 1.06 -0.96
N VAL A 198 8.82 1.78 -0.55
CA VAL A 198 7.51 1.68 -1.18
C VAL A 198 7.31 2.85 -2.13
N LEU A 199 6.96 2.56 -3.38
CA LEU A 199 6.78 3.55 -4.44
C LEU A 199 5.82 3.04 -5.52
N ILE A 200 5.20 3.95 -6.27
CA ILE A 200 4.43 3.59 -7.47
C ILE A 200 5.39 3.61 -8.67
N PRO A 201 5.79 2.45 -9.23
CA PRO A 201 6.85 2.44 -10.24
C PRO A 201 6.33 2.95 -11.58
N ASN A 202 7.15 3.73 -12.27
CA ASN A 202 7.02 3.87 -13.72
C ASN A 202 7.57 2.59 -14.37
N GLU A 203 6.66 1.71 -14.79
CA GLU A 203 6.98 0.37 -15.32
C GLU A 203 7.93 0.41 -16.53
N ILE A 204 7.90 1.48 -17.33
CA ILE A 204 8.79 1.66 -18.49
C ILE A 204 10.25 1.83 -18.05
N LYS A 205 10.48 2.40 -16.86
CA LYS A 205 11.83 2.62 -16.31
C LYS A 205 12.37 1.39 -15.58
N VAL A 206 11.53 0.38 -15.31
CA VAL A 206 11.94 -0.84 -14.59
C VAL A 206 12.81 -1.71 -15.48
N LYS A 207 13.99 -2.09 -14.98
CA LYS A 207 14.93 -2.96 -15.68
C LYS A 207 14.88 -4.38 -15.13
N ILE A 208 14.66 -5.36 -16.02
CA ILE A 208 14.82 -6.77 -15.69
C ILE A 208 16.32 -7.10 -15.72
N ILE A 209 16.86 -7.60 -14.61
CA ILE A 209 18.25 -8.05 -14.51
C ILE A 209 18.31 -9.53 -14.96
N PRO A 210 19.10 -9.87 -15.99
CA PRO A 210 19.26 -11.25 -16.44
C PRO A 210 19.85 -12.17 -15.37
N TYR A 211 19.42 -13.44 -15.33
CA TYR A 211 19.91 -14.44 -14.36
C TYR A 211 21.44 -14.55 -14.32
N LYS A 212 22.12 -14.44 -15.47
CA LYS A 212 23.58 -14.51 -15.54
C LYS A 212 24.28 -13.43 -14.70
N GLU A 213 23.64 -12.29 -14.50
CA GLU A 213 24.18 -11.14 -13.76
C GLU A 213 23.95 -11.25 -12.25
N PHE A 214 22.82 -11.80 -11.81
CA PHE A 214 22.46 -11.85 -10.38
C PHE A 214 22.62 -13.21 -9.71
N LYS A 215 22.85 -14.30 -10.46
CA LYS A 215 22.91 -15.68 -9.91
C LYS A 215 23.90 -15.90 -8.77
N ASN A 216 24.91 -15.04 -8.65
CA ASN A 216 25.98 -15.12 -7.64
C ASN A 216 25.84 -14.06 -6.54
N TYR A 217 24.74 -13.31 -6.50
CA TYR A 217 24.52 -12.35 -5.42
C TYR A 217 24.35 -13.09 -4.09
N GLU A 218 25.03 -12.57 -3.06
CA GLU A 218 24.86 -13.03 -1.69
C GLU A 218 23.41 -12.79 -1.24
N GLN A 219 22.79 -13.82 -0.68
CA GLN A 219 21.44 -13.72 -0.12
C GLN A 219 21.53 -13.17 1.31
N ILE A 220 20.75 -12.12 1.58
CA ILE A 220 20.62 -11.55 2.92
C ILE A 220 19.17 -11.81 3.36
N LYS A 221 19.00 -12.67 4.36
CA LYS A 221 17.69 -12.95 4.95
C LYS A 221 17.29 -11.78 5.86
N PRO A 222 16.11 -11.18 5.67
CA PRO A 222 15.60 -10.18 6.60
C PRO A 222 15.47 -10.70 8.03
N GLU A 223 15.62 -9.81 9.01
CA GLU A 223 15.41 -10.12 10.42
C GLU A 223 13.90 -10.31 10.67
N TYR A 224 13.48 -11.57 10.78
CA TYR A 224 12.12 -11.92 11.18
C TYR A 224 11.99 -11.75 12.70
N GLY A 225 11.41 -10.63 13.15
CA GLY A 225 10.73 -10.60 14.44
C GLY A 225 9.40 -11.32 14.28
N PHE A 226 9.28 -12.52 14.86
CA PHE A 226 7.98 -13.10 15.19
C PHE A 226 7.57 -12.61 16.57
#